data_AF-A0A7V4JLR9-F1
#
_entry.id   AF-A0A7V4JLR9-F1
#
_cell.length_a   1.000
_cell.length_b   1.000
_cell.length_c   1.000
_cell.angle_alpha   90.00
_cell.angle_beta   90.00
_cell.angle_gamma   90.00
#
_symmetry.space_group_name_H-M   'P 1'
#
loop_
_entity.id
_entity.type
_entity.pdbx_description
1 polymer ?
#
loop_
_entity_poly.entity_id
_entity_poly.type
_entity_poly.pdbx_seq_one_letter_code
_entity_poly.pdbx_strand_id
1 'polypeptide(L)' 'MQMNHFIKKAASFLLVAIVITLTLIALLGIWEIISLEHVLWKAIQSLLVIFVASAVILFIFTYLVKEKND' A
#
# COMPACT_ATOMS: atom_id res chain seq x y z
N MET A 1 -28.01 -15.28 -4.64
CA MET A 1 -27.91 -13.99 -3.92
C MET A 1 -26.54 -13.38 -4.22
N GLN A 2 -26.45 -12.50 -5.22
CA GLN A 2 -25.18 -11.98 -5.80
C GLN A 2 -24.60 -10.79 -5.02
N MET A 3 -24.75 -10.76 -3.69
CA MET A 3 -24.42 -9.60 -2.86
C MET A 3 -23.03 -9.65 -2.21
N ASN A 4 -22.16 -10.59 -2.59
CA ASN A 4 -20.84 -10.75 -1.95
C ASN A 4 -19.68 -10.21 -2.79
N HIS A 5 -19.83 -10.19 -4.12
CA HIS A 5 -18.75 -9.81 -5.04
C HIS A 5 -18.50 -8.29 -5.05
N PHE A 6 -19.55 -7.49 -4.81
CA PHE A 6 -19.44 -6.02 -4.69
C PHE A 6 -18.83 -5.60 -3.36
N ILE A 7 -19.22 -6.23 -2.25
CA ILE A 7 -18.70 -5.91 -0.92
C ILE A 7 -17.22 -6.29 -0.81
N LYS A 8 -16.83 -7.48 -1.32
CA LYS A 8 -15.42 -7.87 -1.38
C LYS A 8 -14.61 -6.90 -2.21
N LYS A 9 -15.08 -6.54 -3.41
CA LYS A 9 -14.40 -5.60 -4.31
C LYS A 9 -14.28 -4.18 -3.71
N ALA A 10 -15.33 -3.70 -3.05
CA ALA A 10 -15.33 -2.41 -2.37
C ALA A 10 -14.36 -2.40 -1.17
N ALA A 11 -14.36 -3.47 -0.36
CA ALA A 11 -13.42 -3.62 0.74
C ALA A 11 -11.97 -3.70 0.25
N SER A 12 -11.68 -4.44 -0.84
CA SER A 12 -10.34 -4.48 -1.45
C SER A 12 -9.89 -3.09 -1.87
N PHE A 13 -10.75 -2.35 -2.58
CA PHE A 13 -10.41 -1.03 -3.09
C PHE A 13 -10.18 -0.03 -1.95
N LEU A 14 -11.00 -0.10 -0.89
CA LEU A 14 -10.84 0.72 0.31
C LEU A 14 -9.52 0.40 1.03
N LEU A 15 -9.21 -0.88 1.23
CA LEU A 15 -7.95 -1.29 1.88
C LEU A 15 -6.73 -0.83 1.10
N VAL A 16 -6.72 -1.03 -0.23
CA VAL A 16 -5.62 -0.58 -1.09
C VAL A 16 -5.46 0.94 -1.03
N ALA A 17 -6.57 1.68 -1.09
CA ALA A 17 -6.55 3.14 -1.00
C ALA A 17 -5.92 3.62 0.32
N ILE A 18 -6.31 3.02 1.45
CA ILE A 18 -5.75 3.35 2.78
C ILE A 18 -4.24 3.09 2.82
N VAL A 19 -3.79 1.95 2.32
CA VAL A 19 -2.36 1.57 2.29
C VAL A 19 -1.56 2.56 1.44
N ILE A 20 -2.10 2.94 0.28
CA ILE A 20 -1.46 3.93 -0.60
C ILE A 20 -1.36 5.28 0.11
N THR A 21 -2.44 5.76 0.75
CA THR A 21 -2.43 7.03 1.48
C THR A 21 -1.43 7.02 2.63
N LEU A 22 -1.36 5.93 3.41
CA LEU A 22 -0.37 5.78 4.48
C LEU A 22 1.06 5.77 3.95
N THR A 23 1.29 5.11 2.81
CA THR A 23 2.59 5.06 2.14
C THR A 23 3.03 6.45 1.70
N LEU A 24 2.11 7.23 1.10
CA LEU A 24 2.39 8.62 0.70
C LEU A 24 2.71 9.51 1.91
N ILE A 25 1.95 9.40 3.01
CA ILE A 25 2.21 10.17 4.24
C ILE A 25 3.57 9.78 4.83
N ALA A 26 3.90 8.50 4.88
CA ALA A 26 5.20 8.02 5.37
C ALA A 26 6.36 8.51 4.50
N LEU A 27 6.22 8.48 3.17
CA LEU A 27 7.21 9.05 2.24
C LEU A 27 7.39 10.56 2.45
N LEU A 28 6.29 11.31 2.61
CA LEU A 28 6.34 12.74 2.89
C LEU A 28 7.00 13.05 4.25
N GLY A 29 6.74 12.23 5.28
CA GLY A 29 7.38 12.33 6.58
C GLY A 29 8.86 11.95 6.58
N ILE A 30 9.29 11.01 5.73
CA ILE A 30 10.73 10.71 5.56
C ILE A 30 11.43 11.86 4.85
N TRP A 31 10.78 12.43 3.84
CA TRP A 31 11.41 13.43 3.00
C TRP A 31 11.40 14.84 3.57
N GLU A 32 10.53 15.17 4.55
CA GLU A 32 10.43 16.47 5.24
C GLU A 32 10.71 17.68 4.31
N ILE A 33 10.21 17.57 3.06
CA ILE A 33 10.09 18.61 2.01
C ILE A 33 11.44 19.21 1.49
N ILE A 34 12.55 18.49 1.63
CA ILE A 34 13.88 18.68 0.97
C ILE A 34 14.93 19.44 1.79
N SER A 35 15.66 18.66 2.59
CA SER A 35 17.05 18.92 3.02
C SER A 35 17.95 17.83 2.42
N LEU A 36 19.00 18.22 1.69
CA LEU A 36 19.93 17.31 0.97
C LEU A 36 20.94 16.60 1.89
N GLU A 37 20.76 16.71 3.19
CA GLU A 37 21.61 16.11 4.19
C GLU A 37 21.04 14.72 4.55
N HIS A 38 21.87 13.67 4.52
CA HIS A 38 21.50 12.27 4.77
C HIS A 38 20.55 11.63 3.73
N VAL A 39 20.63 12.03 2.46
CA VAL A 39 19.79 11.52 1.35
C VAL A 39 19.84 9.99 1.22
N LEU A 40 21.04 9.40 1.38
CA LEU A 40 21.23 7.95 1.33
C LEU A 40 20.41 7.23 2.42
N TRP A 41 20.35 7.77 3.63
CA TRP A 41 19.59 7.18 4.73
C TRP A 41 18.08 7.29 4.51
N LYS A 42 17.62 8.47 4.05
CA LYS A 42 16.21 8.70 3.67
C LYS A 42 15.78 7.81 2.51
N ALA A 43 16.67 7.52 1.56
CA ALA A 43 16.41 6.60 0.46
C ALA A 43 16.21 5.15 0.93
N ILE A 44 17.06 4.67 1.85
CA ILE A 44 16.91 3.33 2.45
C ILE A 44 15.60 3.23 3.23
N GLN A 45 15.24 4.25 4.03
CA GLN A 45 13.95 4.27 4.73
C GLN A 45 12.76 4.27 3.78
N SER A 46 12.82 5.07 2.70
CA SER A 46 11.77 5.11 1.68
C SER A 46 11.61 3.74 1.00
N LEU A 47 12.73 3.06 0.70
CA LEU A 47 12.73 1.73 0.13
C LEU A 47 12.05 0.70 1.06
N LEU A 48 12.35 0.75 2.36
CA LEU A 48 11.70 -0.13 3.35
C LEU A 48 10.19 0.14 3.45
N VAL A 49 9.78 1.41 3.44
CA VAL A 49 8.35 1.77 3.47
C VAL A 49 7.63 1.24 2.23
N ILE A 50 8.20 1.42 1.04
CA ILE A 50 7.63 0.91 -0.21
C ILE A 50 7.61 -0.63 -0.21
N PHE A 51 8.65 -1.28 0.33
CA PHE A 51 8.72 -2.74 0.44
C PHE A 51 7.59 -3.30 1.31
N VAL A 52 7.37 -2.72 2.49
CA VAL A 52 6.26 -3.11 3.38
C VAL A 52 4.91 -2.83 2.73
N ALA A 53 4.74 -1.66 2.11
CA ALA A 53 3.51 -1.33 1.39
C ALA A 53 3.20 -2.35 0.27
N SER A 54 4.22 -2.75 -0.50
CA SER A 54 4.09 -3.77 -1.53
C SER A 54 3.68 -5.13 -0.96
N ALA A 55 4.27 -5.54 0.16
CA ALA A 55 3.88 -6.79 0.83
C ALA A 55 2.40 -6.75 1.31
N VAL A 56 1.94 -5.61 1.82
CA VAL A 56 0.53 -5.42 2.21
C VAL A 56 -0.39 -5.43 0.99
N ILE A 57 -0.01 -4.77 -0.11
CA ILE A 57 -0.78 -4.78 -1.35
C ILE A 57 -0.86 -6.21 -1.91
N LEU A 58 0.27 -6.91 -2.01
CA LEU A 58 0.33 -8.31 -2.44
C LEU A 58 -0.51 -9.21 -1.53
N PHE A 59 -0.49 -9.00 -0.21
CA PHE A 59 -1.35 -9.73 0.72
C PHE A 59 -2.84 -9.51 0.42
N ILE A 60 -3.24 -8.26 0.18
CA ILE A 60 -4.62 -7.93 -0.20
C ILE A 60 -4.98 -8.61 -1.55
N PHE A 61 -4.12 -8.55 -2.55
CA PHE A 61 -4.36 -9.23 -3.84
C PHE A 61 -4.42 -10.76 -3.68
N THR A 62 -3.45 -11.38 -3.01
CA THR A 62 -3.38 -12.84 -2.86
C THR A 62 -4.53 -13.41 -2.04
N TYR A 63 -4.91 -12.78 -0.93
CA TYR A 63 -6.00 -13.28 -0.08
C TYR A 63 -7.39 -12.90 -0.58
N LEU A 64 -7.55 -11.78 -1.28
CA LEU A 64 -8.87 -11.23 -1.62
C LEU A 64 -9.23 -11.37 -3.11
N VAL A 65 -8.24 -11.49 -4.03
CA VAL A 65 -8.47 -11.68 -5.49
C VAL A 65 -8.50 -13.15 -5.90
N LYS A 66 -8.18 -14.11 -5.01
CA LYS A 66 -8.25 -15.55 -5.32
C LYS A 66 -9.66 -16.09 -5.61
N GLU A 67 -10.71 -15.27 -5.54
CA GLU A 67 -12.10 -15.66 -5.83
C GLU A 67 -12.55 -15.29 -7.24
N LYS A 68 -11.70 -15.49 -8.25
CA LYS A 68 -12.13 -15.31 -9.64
C LYS A 68 -11.31 -16.16 -10.60
N ASN A 69 -11.50 -17.47 -10.55
CA ASN A 69 -11.23 -18.43 -11.64
C ASN A 69 -11.95 -19.75 -11.28
N ASP A 70 -13.28 -19.73 -11.38
CA ASP A 70 -14.10 -20.90 -11.68
C ASP A 70 -15.02 -20.50 -12.85
#